data_AF-A0A928M2T1-F1
#
_entry.id   AF-A0A928M2T1-F1
#
_cell.length_a   1.000
_cell.length_b   1.000
_cell.length_c   1.000
_cell.angle_alpha   90.00
_cell.angle_beta   90.00
_cell.angle_gamma   90.00
#
_symmetry.space_group_name_H-M   'P 1'
#
loop_
_entity.id
_entity.type
_entity.pdbx_description
1 polymer ?
#
loop_
_entity_poly.entity_id
_entity_poly.type
_entity_poly.pdbx_seq_one_letter_code
_entity_poly.pdbx_strand_id
1 'polypeptide(L)'
;MKRWIALLTALLLLFLTACSTSTDSDPEEQAEVPPAVESEETPSAPDPGLSEEQEEEANPEDAEKPEETPPEAPEETPEEPEPTGGFTAYDGTYRLTEQTDENEETYLVVRGFPDFLILETYVVYEGSTYSFWVEEFWPDGDVTLGDAAITGKSQTYSIMTKGHIYNEMPMERKVTRTSEGISLQLAGEDPVEYVRDDSYSYHTSEEELVARLNEMFTLEEAPSELVGVWSFWDGLRYVYLELQEDGGFHLISKDPGMPVFLFDGAWGVDADTGDIQITAELVGDGQYPYHVSWQWQLEDSQCLYLVEEDEYILQRMNGDYLFFRAEENEPLPMTQDTAMGYVWNEYDQSGAYTDQYGTEYFYYYRLPQFFEDNDDLREINTEIREKYVPIIEDELAAMRQNEFITAQNVDYSLMENEDILTLYIRSFSWEWEAHDAWYYDLRTNSRTDSRELLRRLNIDEEEFLDAVRMAAEVCFVETFGALSEEERDAYGYYDFLEWTLSDEAINFDLPIFVDAVGNLCVMGRIGSMAGASEFWAPLYPFDDFSGFEGAVG
;
A
#
# COMPACT_ATOMS: atom_id res chain seq x y z
N MET A 1 -34.87 -18.35 19.41
CA MET A 1 -34.46 -18.34 20.84
C MET A 1 -34.20 -19.73 21.45
N LYS A 2 -35.15 -20.68 21.52
CA LYS A 2 -34.91 -21.99 22.17
C LYS A 2 -34.03 -23.02 21.42
N ARG A 3 -33.66 -22.76 20.15
CA ARG A 3 -32.73 -23.61 19.38
C ARG A 3 -31.25 -23.21 19.54
N TRP A 4 -30.97 -21.97 19.92
CA TRP A 4 -29.61 -21.46 20.11
C TRP A 4 -29.01 -21.89 21.45
N ILE A 5 -29.83 -21.97 22.51
CA ILE A 5 -29.41 -22.41 23.85
C ILE A 5 -28.98 -23.89 23.86
N ALA A 6 -29.56 -24.73 23.01
CA ALA A 6 -29.20 -26.15 22.91
C ALA A 6 -27.85 -26.38 22.19
N LEU A 7 -27.44 -25.48 21.29
CA LEU A 7 -26.15 -25.57 20.59
C LEU A 7 -24.99 -25.13 21.50
N LEU A 8 -25.17 -24.05 22.25
CA LEU A 8 -24.20 -23.54 23.23
C LEU A 8 -23.94 -24.55 24.37
N THR A 9 -24.96 -25.28 24.82
CA THR A 9 -24.78 -26.30 25.88
C THR A 9 -24.03 -27.53 25.39
N ALA A 10 -24.08 -27.84 24.08
CA ALA A 10 -23.36 -28.98 23.50
C ALA A 10 -21.87 -28.70 23.25
N LEU A 11 -21.52 -27.45 22.89
CA LEU A 11 -20.14 -26.99 22.71
C LEU A 11 -19.39 -26.91 24.05
N LEU A 12 -20.05 -26.46 25.12
CA LEU A 12 -19.44 -26.36 26.46
C LEU A 12 -19.05 -27.72 27.07
N LEU A 13 -19.72 -28.82 26.66
CA LEU A 13 -19.46 -30.17 27.16
C LEU A 13 -18.31 -30.89 26.43
N LEU A 14 -17.91 -30.42 25.24
CA LEU A 14 -16.76 -30.98 24.50
C LEU A 14 -15.42 -30.37 24.97
N PHE A 15 -15.45 -29.14 25.48
CA PHE A 15 -14.25 -28.41 25.93
C PHE A 15 -13.65 -28.92 27.25
N LEU A 16 -14.48 -29.41 28.18
CA LEU A 16 -14.02 -29.88 29.50
C LEU A 16 -13.22 -31.20 29.48
N THR A 17 -13.10 -31.85 28.32
CA THR A 17 -12.39 -33.12 28.17
C THR A 17 -10.96 -33.02 27.64
N ALA A 18 -10.51 -31.84 27.19
CA ALA A 18 -9.20 -31.70 26.52
C ALA A 18 -8.07 -31.13 27.42
N CYS A 19 -8.37 -30.43 28.51
CA CYS A 19 -7.34 -29.84 29.37
C CYS A 19 -6.94 -30.78 30.53
N SER A 20 -6.02 -31.72 30.28
CA SER A 20 -5.18 -32.25 31.35
C SER A 20 -3.82 -32.71 30.82
N THR A 21 -2.75 -32.30 31.53
CA THR A 21 -1.31 -32.66 31.43
C THR A 21 -0.45 -31.80 30.49
N SER A 22 0.77 -31.32 30.81
CA SER A 22 1.54 -31.20 32.06
C SER A 22 2.86 -30.41 31.83
N THR A 23 3.16 -29.43 32.69
CA THR A 23 4.42 -28.97 33.35
C THR A 23 5.85 -29.12 32.79
N ASP A 24 6.57 -27.99 32.94
CA ASP A 24 7.96 -27.71 33.42
C ASP A 24 9.22 -28.04 32.56
N SER A 25 10.05 -27.03 32.23
CA SER A 25 11.24 -26.61 33.03
C SER A 25 12.16 -25.56 32.34
N ASP A 26 12.77 -24.71 33.18
CA ASP A 26 13.62 -23.50 32.98
C ASP A 26 14.95 -23.65 32.18
N PRO A 27 15.56 -22.53 31.71
CA PRO A 27 16.80 -22.47 30.94
C PRO A 27 18.06 -22.09 31.77
N GLU A 28 19.25 -22.37 31.23
CA GLU A 28 20.55 -21.89 31.74
C GLU A 28 21.24 -20.98 30.71
N GLU A 29 22.08 -20.11 31.28
CA GLU A 29 22.47 -18.76 30.85
C GLU A 29 23.98 -18.71 30.46
N GLN A 30 24.38 -17.61 29.81
CA GLN A 30 25.71 -16.95 29.79
C GLN A 30 26.76 -17.31 28.72
N ALA A 31 27.21 -16.27 27.99
CA ALA A 31 28.62 -15.82 27.87
C ALA A 31 28.69 -14.51 27.05
N GLU A 32 28.91 -13.35 27.66
CA GLU A 32 30.21 -12.65 27.85
C GLU A 32 30.93 -12.15 26.56
N VAL A 33 30.92 -10.82 26.40
CA VAL A 33 31.70 -9.98 25.49
C VAL A 33 33.03 -9.55 26.15
N PRO A 34 34.10 -9.27 25.38
CA PRO A 34 34.99 -8.16 25.72
C PRO A 34 35.35 -7.25 24.51
N PRO A 35 35.96 -6.06 24.75
CA PRO A 35 35.59 -4.82 24.06
C PRO A 35 36.68 -4.15 23.19
N ALA A 36 36.19 -3.17 22.41
CA ALA A 36 36.73 -1.83 22.06
C ALA A 36 38.19 -1.60 21.65
N VAL A 37 38.38 -0.85 20.55
CA VAL A 37 39.55 0.01 20.30
C VAL A 37 39.10 1.32 19.61
N GLU A 38 39.52 2.45 20.19
CA GLU A 38 39.37 3.85 19.77
C GLU A 38 40.32 4.28 18.63
N SER A 39 39.99 5.37 17.92
CA SER A 39 40.90 6.48 17.51
C SER A 39 40.10 7.53 16.71
N GLU A 40 39.88 8.75 17.19
CA GLU A 40 40.72 9.98 17.18
C GLU A 40 40.57 10.89 15.93
N GLU A 41 39.97 12.07 16.20
CA GLU A 41 40.29 13.45 15.77
C GLU A 41 40.10 13.98 14.32
N THR A 42 39.15 14.93 14.21
CA THR A 42 39.04 16.28 13.54
C THR A 42 40.31 16.97 12.95
N PRO A 43 40.27 18.18 12.28
CA PRO A 43 39.19 19.19 12.05
C PRO A 43 39.15 19.94 10.66
N SER A 44 38.15 20.82 10.51
CA SER A 44 38.26 22.26 10.11
C SER A 44 37.60 22.72 8.80
N ALA A 45 36.72 23.72 8.97
CA ALA A 45 36.13 24.67 8.00
C ALA A 45 37.21 25.62 7.38
N PRO A 46 36.94 26.59 6.45
CA PRO A 46 35.77 27.51 6.42
C PRO A 46 35.20 27.99 5.05
N ASP A 47 34.03 28.64 5.18
CA ASP A 47 33.28 29.59 4.30
C ASP A 47 34.15 30.77 3.76
N PRO A 48 33.82 31.53 2.67
CA PRO A 48 32.70 32.48 2.65
C PRO A 48 31.97 32.72 1.30
N GLY A 49 30.63 32.77 1.35
CA GLY A 49 29.76 33.91 0.96
C GLY A 49 29.66 34.37 -0.51
N LEU A 50 28.44 34.76 -0.93
CA LEU A 50 28.17 35.84 -1.88
C LEU A 50 26.68 36.26 -1.82
N SER A 51 26.48 37.57 -1.93
CA SER A 51 25.22 38.33 -1.96
C SER A 51 24.80 38.62 -3.40
N GLU A 52 23.50 38.71 -3.69
CA GLU A 52 23.00 39.50 -4.82
C GLU A 52 21.56 40.02 -4.56
N GLU A 53 21.38 41.32 -4.80
CA GLU A 53 20.11 42.06 -4.87
C GLU A 53 19.86 42.43 -6.34
N GLN A 54 18.71 42.07 -6.91
CA GLN A 54 17.94 42.75 -7.98
C GLN A 54 16.47 42.32 -7.74
N GLU A 55 15.39 43.08 -7.94
CA GLU A 55 14.88 43.91 -9.06
C GLU A 55 13.91 44.97 -8.43
N GLU A 56 13.22 45.92 -9.07
CA GLU A 56 12.47 45.97 -10.33
C GLU A 56 11.84 47.38 -10.44
N GLU A 57 11.64 47.95 -11.64
CA GLU A 57 10.74 49.12 -11.83
C GLU A 57 10.03 49.10 -13.21
N ALA A 58 8.79 48.62 -13.17
CA ALA A 58 7.52 49.07 -13.75
C ALA A 58 7.38 50.04 -14.98
N ASN A 59 6.54 49.58 -15.92
CA ASN A 59 5.35 50.24 -16.55
C ASN A 59 5.46 51.12 -17.84
N PRO A 60 4.34 51.41 -18.57
CA PRO A 60 4.19 51.16 -20.01
C PRO A 60 3.78 52.45 -20.78
N GLU A 61 3.47 52.37 -22.09
CA GLU A 61 2.62 53.38 -22.73
C GLU A 61 2.00 52.91 -24.08
N ASP A 62 0.77 53.37 -24.29
CA ASP A 62 -0.19 53.13 -25.38
C ASP A 62 0.23 53.61 -26.79
N ALA A 63 -0.38 53.01 -27.84
CA ALA A 63 -0.79 53.75 -29.05
C ALA A 63 -1.86 53.03 -29.89
N GLU A 64 -2.78 53.84 -30.43
CA GLU A 64 -4.08 53.51 -31.04
C GLU A 64 -4.08 52.89 -32.47
N LYS A 65 -5.13 52.07 -32.69
CA LYS A 65 -5.95 51.70 -33.90
C LYS A 65 -5.61 52.25 -35.31
N PRO A 66 -5.90 51.49 -36.40
CA PRO A 66 -7.23 51.58 -37.03
C PRO A 66 -7.84 50.26 -37.56
N GLU A 67 -9.17 50.26 -37.71
CA GLU A 67 -10.05 49.19 -38.20
C GLU A 67 -9.88 48.89 -39.70
N GLU A 68 -9.66 47.62 -40.04
CA GLU A 68 -9.97 47.03 -41.35
C GLU A 68 -10.87 45.78 -41.17
N THR A 69 -11.77 45.62 -42.14
CA THR A 69 -12.80 44.58 -42.36
C THR A 69 -12.48 43.17 -41.82
N PRO A 70 -13.44 42.45 -41.18
CA PRO A 70 -13.17 41.14 -40.62
C PRO A 70 -12.95 40.09 -41.73
N PRO A 71 -11.85 39.32 -41.70
CA PRO A 71 -11.73 38.12 -42.52
C PRO A 71 -12.65 37.03 -41.97
N GLU A 72 -13.12 36.15 -42.87
CA GLU A 72 -13.83 34.92 -42.50
C GLU A 72 -13.02 34.15 -41.45
N ALA A 73 -13.71 33.75 -40.37
CA ALA A 73 -13.12 32.92 -39.33
C ALA A 73 -12.55 31.65 -39.98
N PRO A 74 -11.29 31.28 -39.70
CA PRO A 74 -10.80 29.96 -40.09
C PRO A 74 -11.70 28.92 -39.40
N GLU A 75 -12.06 27.86 -40.13
CA GLU A 75 -12.66 26.68 -39.52
C GLU A 75 -11.73 26.23 -38.39
N GLU A 76 -12.19 26.38 -37.14
CA GLU A 76 -11.55 25.81 -35.97
C GLU A 76 -11.52 24.29 -36.20
N THR A 77 -10.32 23.77 -36.51
CA THR A 77 -9.97 22.39 -36.21
C THR A 77 -10.42 22.11 -34.77
N PRO A 78 -11.01 20.94 -34.46
CA PRO A 78 -11.30 20.62 -33.07
C PRO A 78 -9.98 20.72 -32.32
N GLU A 79 -9.88 21.64 -31.36
CA GLU A 79 -8.82 21.58 -30.38
C GLU A 79 -8.98 20.21 -29.71
N GLU A 80 -7.93 19.38 -29.82
CA GLU A 80 -7.77 18.23 -28.94
C GLU A 80 -8.00 18.71 -27.51
N PRO A 81 -8.75 17.98 -26.69
CA PRO A 81 -8.99 18.39 -25.31
C PRO A 81 -7.63 18.68 -24.66
N GLU A 82 -7.44 19.91 -24.15
CA GLU A 82 -6.23 20.22 -23.41
C GLU A 82 -6.09 19.22 -22.26
N PRO A 83 -4.96 18.53 -22.13
CA PRO A 83 -4.79 17.49 -21.11
C PRO A 83 -5.01 18.12 -19.74
N THR A 84 -6.01 17.60 -19.04
CA THR A 84 -6.31 18.00 -17.67
C THR A 84 -5.17 17.53 -16.77
N GLY A 85 -4.27 18.45 -16.42
CA GLY A 85 -3.70 18.55 -15.08
C GLY A 85 -2.84 17.39 -14.57
N GLY A 86 -1.56 17.26 -14.94
CA GLY A 86 -0.61 16.42 -14.18
C GLY A 86 0.59 15.86 -14.95
N PHE A 87 1.07 14.71 -14.49
CA PHE A 87 2.26 14.00 -14.99
C PHE A 87 2.10 13.36 -16.38
N THR A 88 0.89 13.31 -16.92
CA THR A 88 0.60 12.81 -18.29
C THR A 88 1.37 13.57 -19.38
N ALA A 89 1.89 14.76 -19.07
CA ALA A 89 2.80 15.49 -19.94
C ALA A 89 4.15 14.79 -20.21
N TYR A 90 4.46 13.73 -19.44
CA TYR A 90 5.62 12.85 -19.62
C TYR A 90 5.28 11.55 -20.37
N ASP A 91 4.01 11.32 -20.72
CA ASP A 91 3.59 10.07 -21.34
C ASP A 91 4.22 9.85 -22.71
N GLY A 92 4.70 8.63 -22.92
CA GLY A 92 5.13 8.16 -24.23
C GLY A 92 6.25 7.13 -24.18
N THR A 93 6.66 6.73 -25.37
CA THR A 93 7.82 5.87 -25.57
C THR A 93 9.01 6.72 -25.98
N TYR A 94 10.16 6.45 -25.37
CA TYR A 94 11.41 7.13 -25.61
C TYR A 94 12.51 6.12 -25.88
N ARG A 95 13.47 6.47 -26.73
CA ARG A 95 14.63 5.65 -27.07
C ARG A 95 15.89 6.30 -26.53
N LEU A 96 16.76 5.50 -25.92
CA LEU A 96 18.03 5.96 -25.37
C LEU A 96 18.91 6.58 -26.48
N THR A 97 19.48 7.75 -26.21
CA THR A 97 20.26 8.51 -27.21
C THR A 97 21.62 7.87 -27.48
N GLU A 98 22.32 7.48 -26.42
CA GLU A 98 23.64 6.83 -26.50
C GLU A 98 23.52 5.34 -26.17
N GLN A 99 23.33 4.50 -27.19
CA GLN A 99 23.24 3.05 -27.05
C GLN A 99 24.62 2.44 -26.71
N THR A 100 24.63 1.43 -25.85
CA THR A 100 25.84 0.74 -25.37
C THR A 100 26.37 -0.32 -26.32
N ASP A 101 25.51 -0.94 -27.13
CA ASP A 101 25.82 -1.93 -28.16
C ASP A 101 25.06 -1.60 -29.45
N GLU A 102 25.61 -1.93 -30.62
CA GLU A 102 24.97 -1.70 -31.92
C GLU A 102 23.81 -2.66 -32.21
N ASN A 103 23.70 -3.75 -31.43
CA ASN A 103 22.65 -4.76 -31.53
C ASN A 103 21.62 -4.66 -30.40
N GLU A 104 21.80 -3.70 -29.49
CA GLU A 104 20.89 -3.43 -28.38
C GLU A 104 20.22 -2.07 -28.57
N GLU A 105 18.91 -2.04 -28.38
CA GLU A 105 18.13 -0.81 -28.34
C GLU A 105 17.45 -0.72 -26.97
N THR A 106 17.75 0.33 -26.23
CA THR A 106 17.09 0.63 -24.95
C THR A 106 15.94 1.60 -25.16
N TYR A 107 14.76 1.23 -24.67
CA TYR A 107 13.54 2.02 -24.67
C TYR A 107 13.09 2.30 -23.24
N LEU A 108 12.45 3.44 -23.04
CA LEU A 108 11.80 3.86 -21.82
C LEU A 108 10.34 4.18 -22.16
N VAL A 109 9.39 3.49 -21.54
CA VAL A 109 7.98 3.85 -21.58
C VAL A 109 7.67 4.57 -20.28
N VAL A 110 7.12 5.78 -20.40
CA VAL A 110 6.72 6.60 -19.25
C VAL A 110 5.21 6.70 -19.20
N ARG A 111 4.65 6.49 -18.01
CA ARG A 111 3.22 6.62 -17.72
C ARG A 111 3.05 7.52 -16.50
N GLY A 112 2.28 8.57 -16.65
CA GLY A 112 2.01 9.57 -15.64
C GLY A 112 0.66 9.35 -14.97
N PHE A 113 0.70 9.24 -13.65
CA PHE A 113 -0.46 9.22 -12.78
C PHE A 113 -0.52 10.53 -11.99
N PRO A 114 -1.64 10.89 -11.34
CA PRO A 114 -1.76 12.16 -10.63
C PRO A 114 -0.62 12.45 -9.63
N ASP A 115 -0.07 11.41 -8.99
CA ASP A 115 0.88 11.54 -7.88
C ASP A 115 2.26 10.90 -8.12
N PHE A 116 2.44 10.17 -9.23
CA PHE A 116 3.69 9.43 -9.51
C PHE A 116 3.87 9.11 -11.00
N LEU A 117 5.09 8.72 -11.36
CA LEU A 117 5.43 8.18 -12.68
C LEU A 117 5.75 6.69 -12.59
N ILE A 118 5.40 5.96 -13.63
CA ILE A 118 5.94 4.63 -13.93
C ILE A 118 6.90 4.73 -15.10
N LEU A 119 8.10 4.21 -14.88
CA LEU A 119 9.22 4.20 -15.82
C LEU A 119 9.55 2.75 -16.18
N GLU A 120 9.08 2.27 -17.32
CA GLU A 120 9.38 0.91 -17.81
C GLU A 120 10.57 0.97 -18.75
N THR A 121 11.70 0.38 -18.35
CA THR A 121 12.88 0.31 -19.22
C THR A 121 13.00 -1.07 -19.85
N TYR A 122 13.15 -1.09 -21.18
CA TYR A 122 13.31 -2.30 -21.97
C TYR A 122 14.63 -2.26 -22.73
N VAL A 123 15.38 -3.36 -22.65
CA VAL A 123 16.55 -3.60 -23.49
C VAL A 123 16.17 -4.65 -24.53
N VAL A 124 16.17 -4.27 -25.79
CA VAL A 124 15.80 -5.11 -26.93
C VAL A 124 17.06 -5.53 -27.66
N TYR A 125 17.27 -6.85 -27.79
CA TYR A 125 18.37 -7.44 -28.53
C TYR A 125 17.82 -8.21 -29.73
N GLU A 126 18.27 -7.90 -30.94
CA GLU A 126 17.82 -8.53 -32.20
C GLU A 126 16.28 -8.60 -32.36
N GLY A 127 15.56 -7.58 -31.88
CA GLY A 127 14.10 -7.48 -31.96
C GLY A 127 13.33 -8.29 -30.93
N SER A 128 14.00 -8.83 -29.90
CA SER A 128 13.36 -9.48 -28.74
C SER A 128 13.79 -8.80 -27.45
N THR A 129 12.87 -8.64 -26.50
CA THR A 129 13.19 -8.09 -25.18
C THR A 129 14.14 -9.03 -24.44
N TYR A 130 15.33 -8.53 -24.14
CA TYR A 130 16.41 -9.24 -23.47
C TYR A 130 16.37 -9.03 -21.96
N SER A 131 16.09 -7.79 -21.53
CA SER A 131 15.98 -7.40 -20.13
C SER A 131 14.96 -6.28 -20.01
N PHE A 132 14.30 -6.21 -18.85
CA PHE A 132 13.44 -5.10 -18.51
C PHE A 132 13.34 -4.92 -17.00
N TRP A 133 12.97 -3.72 -16.57
CA TRP A 133 12.63 -3.41 -15.20
C TRP A 133 11.64 -2.26 -15.17
N VAL A 134 10.92 -2.14 -14.05
CA VAL A 134 9.98 -1.05 -13.81
C VAL A 134 10.49 -0.25 -12.63
N GLU A 135 10.36 1.06 -12.70
CA GLU A 135 10.70 1.99 -11.64
C GLU A 135 9.51 2.89 -11.35
N GLU A 136 9.11 2.94 -10.08
CA GLU A 136 8.20 3.96 -9.56
C GLU A 136 9.00 5.22 -9.25
N PHE A 137 8.51 6.38 -9.67
CA PHE A 137 9.08 7.67 -9.32
C PHE A 137 8.02 8.55 -8.64
N TRP A 138 8.30 8.96 -7.41
CA TRP A 138 7.48 9.82 -6.57
C TRP A 138 8.15 11.18 -6.44
N PRO A 139 7.54 12.25 -6.97
CA PRO A 139 8.10 13.59 -6.96
C PRO A 139 8.02 14.26 -5.59
N ASP A 140 8.95 15.18 -5.33
CA ASP A 140 8.94 16.01 -4.13
C ASP A 140 7.84 17.09 -4.25
N GLY A 141 6.70 16.87 -3.59
CA GLY A 141 5.59 17.83 -3.52
C GLY A 141 4.76 17.97 -4.80
N ASP A 142 3.87 18.96 -4.81
CA ASP A 142 2.93 19.19 -5.93
C ASP A 142 3.68 19.62 -7.20
N VAL A 143 3.56 18.83 -8.27
CA VAL A 143 4.13 19.17 -9.58
C VAL A 143 3.13 19.96 -10.39
N THR A 144 3.58 21.08 -10.95
CA THR A 144 2.74 21.94 -11.77
C THR A 144 2.94 21.65 -13.25
N LEU A 145 1.86 21.76 -14.03
CA LEU A 145 1.91 21.68 -15.49
C LEU A 145 2.80 22.79 -16.05
N GLY A 146 4.06 22.46 -16.32
CA GLY A 146 5.08 23.43 -16.76
C GLY A 146 6.48 23.14 -16.24
N ASP A 147 6.61 22.35 -15.18
CA ASP A 147 7.92 22.00 -14.64
C ASP A 147 8.70 21.16 -15.65
N ALA A 148 9.80 21.74 -16.15
CA ALA A 148 10.69 21.05 -17.08
C ALA A 148 11.55 20.01 -16.35
N ALA A 149 11.69 20.12 -15.03
CA ALA A 149 12.46 19.18 -14.22
C ALA A 149 11.78 18.98 -12.86
N ILE A 150 11.59 17.73 -12.49
CA ILE A 150 11.02 17.28 -11.22
C ILE A 150 12.05 16.44 -10.49
N THR A 151 12.23 16.69 -9.20
CA THR A 151 13.02 15.84 -8.29
C THR A 151 12.08 14.99 -7.47
N GLY A 152 12.58 13.90 -6.93
CA GLY A 152 11.80 12.95 -6.16
C GLY A 152 12.61 11.72 -5.81
N LYS A 153 11.92 10.72 -5.28
CA LYS A 153 12.46 9.39 -5.05
C LYS A 153 12.04 8.46 -6.16
N SER A 154 12.89 7.49 -6.48
CA SER A 154 12.47 6.36 -7.28
C SER A 154 12.96 5.04 -6.75
N GLN A 155 12.25 3.97 -7.13
CA GLN A 155 12.56 2.64 -6.67
C GLN A 155 12.24 1.60 -7.74
N THR A 156 13.24 0.76 -8.03
CA THR A 156 13.13 -0.27 -9.06
C THR A 156 12.52 -1.56 -8.50
N TYR A 157 11.69 -2.21 -9.30
CA TYR A 157 11.22 -3.57 -9.08
C TYR A 157 11.25 -4.39 -10.38
N SER A 158 11.25 -5.72 -10.24
CA SER A 158 11.23 -6.64 -11.38
C SER A 158 10.12 -7.67 -11.22
N ILE A 159 9.28 -7.80 -12.24
CA ILE A 159 8.12 -8.68 -12.21
C ILE A 159 8.50 -10.14 -12.53
N MET A 160 9.63 -10.37 -13.23
CA MET A 160 9.98 -11.69 -13.76
C MET A 160 10.65 -12.65 -12.77
N THR A 161 11.39 -12.12 -11.79
CA THR A 161 12.39 -12.95 -11.09
C THR A 161 12.15 -13.12 -9.59
N LYS A 162 11.31 -12.28 -8.96
CA LYS A 162 11.22 -12.23 -7.48
C LYS A 162 9.83 -11.92 -6.91
N GLY A 163 8.76 -12.11 -7.68
CA GLY A 163 7.46 -11.56 -7.28
C GLY A 163 7.48 -10.03 -7.32
N HIS A 164 6.33 -9.39 -7.17
CA HIS A 164 6.22 -7.93 -7.16
C HIS A 164 6.81 -7.39 -5.86
N ILE A 165 8.15 -7.32 -5.76
CA ILE A 165 8.87 -6.75 -4.63
C ILE A 165 9.89 -5.73 -5.11
N TYR A 166 10.16 -4.72 -4.29
CA TYR A 166 11.23 -3.77 -4.54
C TYR A 166 12.60 -4.46 -4.49
N ASN A 167 13.51 -4.01 -5.37
CA ASN A 167 14.85 -4.59 -5.48
C ASN A 167 15.90 -3.86 -4.63
N GLU A 168 15.63 -2.61 -4.26
CA GLU A 168 16.61 -1.68 -3.69
C GLU A 168 15.93 -0.62 -2.85
N MET A 169 16.69 0.13 -2.04
CA MET A 169 16.18 1.30 -1.30
C MET A 169 15.75 2.42 -2.27
N PRO A 170 14.78 3.27 -1.89
CA PRO A 170 14.42 4.42 -2.69
C PRO A 170 15.61 5.38 -2.87
N MET A 171 15.84 5.83 -4.10
CA MET A 171 16.97 6.68 -4.47
C MET A 171 16.49 8.06 -4.92
N GLU A 172 17.30 9.08 -4.68
CA GLU A 172 17.08 10.42 -5.22
C GLU A 172 17.18 10.40 -6.75
N ARG A 173 16.15 10.92 -7.41
CA ARG A 173 15.98 10.89 -8.86
C ARG A 173 15.51 12.25 -9.35
N LYS A 174 15.98 12.64 -10.52
CA LYS A 174 15.51 13.81 -11.25
C LYS A 174 15.06 13.41 -12.64
N VAL A 175 13.82 13.77 -12.99
CA VAL A 175 13.23 13.57 -14.31
C VAL A 175 13.10 14.93 -14.98
N THR A 176 13.72 15.11 -16.15
CA THR A 176 13.72 16.39 -16.87
C THR A 176 13.13 16.20 -18.26
N ARG A 177 12.04 16.92 -18.57
CA ARG A 177 11.51 16.99 -19.93
C ARG A 177 12.38 17.92 -20.77
N THR A 178 12.84 17.43 -21.91
CA THR A 178 13.62 18.20 -22.88
C THR A 178 12.76 18.53 -24.11
N SER A 179 13.30 19.31 -25.04
CA SER A 179 12.59 19.58 -26.31
C SER A 179 12.49 18.37 -27.23
N GLU A 180 13.34 17.36 -27.02
CA GLU A 180 13.45 16.17 -27.87
C GLU A 180 13.00 14.87 -27.17
N GLY A 181 12.83 14.90 -25.84
CA GLY A 181 12.37 13.75 -25.05
C GLY A 181 12.48 13.97 -23.54
N ILE A 182 13.12 13.04 -22.83
CA ILE A 182 13.24 13.02 -21.37
C ILE A 182 14.68 12.68 -20.97
N SER A 183 15.14 13.27 -19.88
CA SER A 183 16.42 13.00 -19.23
C SER A 183 16.18 12.47 -17.81
N LEU A 184 16.83 11.36 -17.46
CA LEU A 184 16.77 10.75 -16.14
C LEU A 184 18.13 10.87 -15.45
N GLN A 185 18.15 11.32 -14.18
CA GLN A 185 19.38 11.47 -13.42
C GLN A 185 19.22 10.90 -12.01
N LEU A 186 20.04 9.90 -11.65
CA LEU A 186 20.21 9.48 -10.25
C LEU A 186 21.14 10.44 -9.52
N ALA A 187 20.94 10.63 -8.22
CA ALA A 187 21.82 11.50 -7.43
C ALA A 187 23.29 11.03 -7.49
N GLY A 188 24.17 11.96 -7.85
CA GLY A 188 25.60 11.70 -7.98
C GLY A 188 26.03 11.08 -9.32
N GLU A 189 25.08 10.82 -10.23
CA GLU A 189 25.35 10.29 -11.56
C GLU A 189 25.13 11.34 -12.67
N ASP A 190 25.69 11.06 -13.85
CA ASP A 190 25.46 11.86 -15.05
C ASP A 190 24.05 11.58 -15.61
N PRO A 191 23.37 12.57 -16.21
CA PRO A 191 22.04 12.39 -16.79
C PRO A 191 22.07 11.44 -17.99
N VAL A 192 21.03 10.62 -18.11
CA VAL A 192 20.79 9.70 -19.22
C VAL A 192 19.68 10.26 -20.10
N GLU A 193 20.00 10.52 -21.36
CA GLU A 193 19.10 11.21 -22.30
C GLU A 193 18.33 10.24 -23.20
N TYR A 194 17.02 10.41 -23.28
CA TYR A 194 16.12 9.68 -24.15
C TYR A 194 15.41 10.64 -25.11
N VAL A 195 15.22 10.21 -26.36
CA VAL A 195 14.47 10.95 -27.38
C VAL A 195 13.13 10.27 -27.62
N ARG A 196 12.06 11.03 -27.87
CA ARG A 196 10.74 10.46 -28.13
C ARG A 196 10.77 9.55 -29.37
N ASP A 197 10.20 8.36 -29.23
CA ASP A 197 10.18 7.31 -30.26
C ASP A 197 8.93 6.44 -30.13
N ASP A 198 7.84 6.89 -30.76
CA ASP A 198 6.56 6.18 -30.74
C ASP A 198 6.54 4.96 -31.70
N SER A 199 7.69 4.57 -32.29
CA SER A 199 7.76 3.42 -33.21
C SER A 199 7.83 2.07 -32.50
N TYR A 200 8.18 2.07 -31.21
CA TYR A 200 8.26 0.88 -30.38
C TYR A 200 7.04 0.79 -29.44
N SER A 201 6.42 -0.39 -29.40
CA SER A 201 5.39 -0.74 -28.41
C SER A 201 5.71 -2.12 -27.87
N TYR A 202 5.86 -2.23 -26.55
CA TYR A 202 6.01 -3.51 -25.88
C TYR A 202 4.65 -4.12 -25.51
N HIS A 203 3.71 -3.27 -25.10
CA HIS A 203 2.34 -3.63 -24.74
C HIS A 203 1.46 -3.79 -25.98
N THR A 204 0.47 -4.68 -25.88
CA THR A 204 -0.58 -4.82 -26.89
C THR A 204 -1.37 -3.51 -26.95
N SER A 205 -1.68 -3.02 -28.15
CA SER A 205 -2.47 -1.78 -28.26
C SER A 205 -3.88 -1.98 -27.71
N GLU A 206 -4.46 -0.93 -27.15
CA GLU A 206 -5.83 -0.94 -26.64
C GLU A 206 -6.82 -1.41 -27.73
N GLU A 207 -6.68 -0.92 -28.97
CA GLU A 207 -7.49 -1.36 -30.12
C GLU A 207 -7.41 -2.88 -30.33
N GLU A 208 -6.23 -3.48 -30.16
CA GLU A 208 -6.05 -4.92 -30.28
C GLU A 208 -6.64 -5.68 -29.09
N LEU A 209 -6.55 -5.15 -27.87
CA LEU A 209 -7.18 -5.75 -26.68
C LEU A 209 -8.72 -5.69 -26.78
N VAL A 210 -9.28 -4.56 -27.21
CA VAL A 210 -10.71 -4.40 -27.52
C VAL A 210 -11.14 -5.38 -28.61
N ALA A 211 -10.33 -5.53 -29.67
CA ALA A 211 -10.63 -6.49 -30.74
C ALA A 211 -10.65 -7.94 -30.21
N ARG A 212 -9.69 -8.33 -29.36
CA ARG A 212 -9.66 -9.65 -28.72
C ARG A 212 -10.91 -9.89 -27.86
N LEU A 213 -11.31 -8.88 -27.07
CA LEU A 213 -12.50 -8.97 -26.23
C LEU A 213 -13.77 -9.20 -27.09
N ASN A 214 -13.90 -8.48 -28.20
CA ASN A 214 -15.00 -8.65 -29.17
C ASN A 214 -14.96 -9.99 -29.96
N GLU A 215 -13.80 -10.65 -30.05
CA GLU A 215 -13.70 -12.00 -30.62
C GLU A 215 -14.17 -13.07 -29.63
N MET A 216 -13.98 -12.83 -28.33
CA MET A 216 -14.33 -13.77 -27.26
C MET A 216 -15.79 -13.65 -26.81
N PHE A 217 -16.32 -12.43 -26.77
CA PHE A 217 -17.62 -12.12 -26.18
C PHE A 217 -18.48 -11.27 -27.11
N THR A 218 -19.80 -11.34 -26.90
CA THR A 218 -20.72 -10.42 -27.55
C THR A 218 -20.93 -9.24 -26.61
N LEU A 219 -20.23 -8.13 -26.85
CA LEU A 219 -20.30 -6.97 -25.96
C LEU A 219 -21.51 -6.08 -26.28
N GLU A 220 -22.18 -5.57 -25.25
CA GLU A 220 -23.17 -4.48 -25.37
C GLU A 220 -22.55 -3.12 -25.04
N GLU A 221 -23.31 -2.05 -25.29
CA GLU A 221 -22.92 -0.69 -24.91
C GLU A 221 -22.77 -0.60 -23.39
N ALA A 222 -21.62 -0.09 -22.94
CA ALA A 222 -21.29 0.04 -21.53
C ALA A 222 -22.35 0.90 -20.80
N PRO A 223 -22.91 0.42 -19.68
CA PRO A 223 -23.78 1.23 -18.84
C PRO A 223 -23.06 2.49 -18.36
N SER A 224 -23.63 3.67 -18.63
CA SER A 224 -23.05 4.97 -18.24
C SER A 224 -22.81 5.11 -16.73
N GLU A 225 -23.53 4.34 -15.91
CA GLU A 225 -23.36 4.29 -14.46
C GLU A 225 -22.09 3.58 -14.00
N LEU A 226 -21.49 2.72 -14.83
CA LEU A 226 -20.22 2.04 -14.55
C LEU A 226 -19.01 2.90 -14.95
N VAL A 227 -19.18 3.79 -15.92
CA VAL A 227 -18.10 4.64 -16.42
C VAL A 227 -17.63 5.62 -15.35
N GLY A 228 -16.32 5.70 -15.18
CA GLY A 228 -15.64 6.60 -14.25
C GLY A 228 -14.58 5.92 -13.40
N VAL A 229 -14.09 6.68 -12.43
CA VAL A 229 -13.07 6.25 -11.47
C VAL A 229 -13.73 5.78 -10.18
N TRP A 230 -13.27 4.64 -9.70
CA TRP A 230 -13.73 3.93 -8.52
C TRP A 230 -12.54 3.68 -7.60
N SER A 231 -12.73 3.81 -6.29
CA SER A 231 -11.67 3.59 -5.31
C SER A 231 -12.13 2.70 -4.16
N PHE A 232 -11.16 1.99 -3.57
CA PHE A 232 -11.36 1.14 -2.41
C PHE A 232 -10.16 1.26 -1.48
N TRP A 233 -10.44 1.32 -0.18
CA TRP A 233 -9.46 1.29 0.91
C TRP A 233 -9.94 0.32 1.98
N ASP A 234 -9.16 -0.71 2.27
CA ASP A 234 -9.44 -1.68 3.34
C ASP A 234 -8.72 -1.35 4.66
N GLY A 235 -8.07 -0.18 4.76
CA GLY A 235 -7.19 0.16 5.87
C GLY A 235 -5.73 -0.23 5.63
N LEU A 236 -5.45 -1.02 4.59
CA LEU A 236 -4.11 -1.51 4.27
C LEU A 236 -3.71 -1.23 2.82
N ARG A 237 -4.62 -1.27 1.85
CA ARG A 237 -4.31 -1.22 0.42
C ARG A 237 -5.26 -0.30 -0.33
N TYR A 238 -4.70 0.56 -1.16
CA TYR A 238 -5.47 1.44 -2.04
C TYR A 238 -5.62 0.78 -3.40
N VAL A 239 -6.87 0.69 -3.87
CA VAL A 239 -7.19 0.16 -5.19
C VAL A 239 -8.01 1.21 -5.94
N TYR A 240 -7.58 1.51 -7.15
CA TYR A 240 -8.25 2.40 -8.09
C TYR A 240 -8.58 1.63 -9.35
N LEU A 241 -9.82 1.76 -9.78
CA LEU A 241 -10.36 1.15 -10.97
C LEU A 241 -10.95 2.26 -11.84
N GLU A 242 -10.46 2.37 -13.07
CA GLU A 242 -11.04 3.26 -14.08
C GLU A 242 -11.66 2.43 -15.20
N LEU A 243 -12.94 2.71 -15.46
CA LEU A 243 -13.70 2.16 -16.58
C LEU A 243 -14.03 3.30 -17.54
N GLN A 244 -13.36 3.35 -18.68
CA GLN A 244 -13.50 4.42 -19.67
C GLN A 244 -14.65 4.14 -20.66
N GLU A 245 -15.21 5.21 -21.24
CA GLU A 245 -16.38 5.14 -22.14
C GLU A 245 -16.07 4.45 -23.48
N ASP A 246 -14.82 4.52 -23.94
CA ASP A 246 -14.32 3.87 -25.16
C ASP A 246 -13.97 2.39 -24.95
N GLY A 247 -14.10 1.88 -23.73
CA GLY A 247 -13.74 0.50 -23.38
C GLY A 247 -12.34 0.37 -22.79
N GLY A 248 -11.61 1.48 -22.58
CA GLY A 248 -10.34 1.48 -21.85
C GLY A 248 -10.51 1.07 -20.37
N PHE A 249 -9.56 0.30 -19.85
CA PHE A 249 -9.54 -0.22 -18.49
C PHE A 249 -8.19 0.06 -17.84
N HIS A 250 -8.23 0.63 -16.63
CA HIS A 250 -7.05 0.76 -15.77
C HIS A 250 -7.37 0.25 -14.37
N LEU A 251 -6.50 -0.59 -13.81
CA LEU A 251 -6.56 -1.00 -12.41
C LEU A 251 -5.20 -0.76 -11.77
N ILE A 252 -5.19 0.05 -10.72
CA ILE A 252 -4.02 0.38 -9.93
C ILE A 252 -4.26 -0.13 -8.52
N SER A 253 -3.37 -0.97 -8.01
CA SER A 253 -3.39 -1.39 -6.61
C SER A 253 -2.02 -1.14 -5.99
N LYS A 254 -2.01 -0.54 -4.81
CA LYS A 254 -0.79 -0.24 -4.07
C LYS A 254 -0.94 -0.70 -2.63
N ASP A 255 -0.10 -1.66 -2.25
CA ASP A 255 0.13 -2.01 -0.86
C ASP A 255 1.29 -1.12 -0.36
N PRO A 256 1.20 -0.52 0.85
CA PRO A 256 2.28 0.25 1.45
C PRO A 256 3.59 -0.54 1.48
N GLY A 257 4.65 0.07 0.96
CA GLY A 257 5.96 -0.55 0.86
C GLY A 257 6.11 -1.66 -0.19
N MET A 258 5.10 -1.91 -1.04
CA MET A 258 5.17 -2.86 -2.14
C MET A 258 5.10 -2.15 -3.50
N PRO A 259 5.66 -2.72 -4.57
CA PRO A 259 5.49 -2.19 -5.91
C PRO A 259 4.03 -2.05 -6.32
N VAL A 260 3.75 -1.04 -7.14
CA VAL A 260 2.42 -0.88 -7.73
C VAL A 260 2.07 -2.08 -8.60
N PHE A 261 0.82 -2.53 -8.47
CA PHE A 261 0.18 -3.44 -9.40
C PHE A 261 -0.66 -2.60 -10.34
N LEU A 262 -0.30 -2.62 -11.62
CA LEU A 262 -0.95 -1.82 -12.64
C LEU A 262 -1.35 -2.71 -13.82
N PHE A 263 -2.64 -2.79 -14.08
CA PHE A 263 -3.19 -3.44 -15.26
C PHE A 263 -3.76 -2.39 -16.21
N ASP A 264 -3.43 -2.53 -17.49
CA ASP A 264 -4.02 -1.75 -18.56
C ASP A 264 -4.68 -2.69 -19.55
N GLY A 265 -5.87 -2.33 -20.00
CA GLY A 265 -6.60 -3.23 -20.87
C GLY A 265 -7.83 -2.65 -21.51
N ALA A 266 -8.66 -3.58 -21.93
CA ALA A 266 -9.98 -3.34 -22.45
C ALA A 266 -11.03 -4.00 -21.54
N TRP A 267 -12.19 -3.38 -21.43
CA TRP A 267 -13.35 -3.94 -20.77
C TRP A 267 -14.62 -3.83 -21.62
N GLY A 268 -15.63 -4.58 -21.24
CA GLY A 268 -16.97 -4.50 -21.80
C GLY A 268 -17.96 -5.36 -21.02
N VAL A 269 -19.25 -5.20 -21.28
CA VAL A 269 -20.29 -6.02 -20.65
C VAL A 269 -20.76 -7.10 -21.61
N ASP A 270 -20.67 -8.37 -21.21
CA ASP A 270 -21.14 -9.49 -22.02
C ASP A 270 -22.68 -9.49 -22.09
N ALA A 271 -23.21 -9.48 -23.32
CA ALA A 271 -24.65 -9.53 -23.61
C ALA A 271 -25.32 -10.80 -23.08
N ASP A 272 -24.58 -11.90 -23.00
CA ASP A 272 -25.14 -13.21 -22.63
C ASP A 272 -25.25 -13.39 -21.11
N THR A 273 -24.27 -12.88 -20.34
CA THR A 273 -24.22 -13.05 -18.88
C THR A 273 -24.56 -11.78 -18.10
N GLY A 274 -24.26 -10.60 -18.66
CA GLY A 274 -24.32 -9.31 -17.97
C GLY A 274 -23.07 -8.98 -17.14
N ASP A 275 -22.05 -9.84 -17.18
CA ASP A 275 -20.81 -9.67 -16.43
C ASP A 275 -19.85 -8.69 -17.13
N ILE A 276 -19.00 -8.04 -16.35
CA ILE A 276 -17.88 -7.25 -16.86
C ILE A 276 -16.79 -8.21 -17.31
N GLN A 277 -16.45 -8.18 -18.59
CA GLN A 277 -15.33 -8.92 -19.17
C GLN A 277 -14.15 -7.99 -19.35
N ILE A 278 -12.99 -8.39 -18.86
CA ILE A 278 -11.74 -7.63 -18.93
C ILE A 278 -10.70 -8.47 -19.65
N THR A 279 -9.95 -7.81 -20.53
CA THR A 279 -8.73 -8.32 -21.12
C THR A 279 -7.63 -7.29 -20.89
N ALA A 280 -6.70 -7.58 -19.99
CA ALA A 280 -5.70 -6.61 -19.55
C ALA A 280 -4.31 -7.21 -19.44
N GLU A 281 -3.29 -6.40 -19.67
CA GLU A 281 -1.89 -6.75 -19.46
C GLU A 281 -1.40 -6.12 -18.16
N LEU A 282 -0.64 -6.89 -17.39
CA LEU A 282 0.09 -6.37 -16.25
C LEU A 282 1.28 -5.56 -16.77
N VAL A 283 1.37 -4.30 -16.35
CA VAL A 283 2.51 -3.42 -16.66
C VAL A 283 3.81 -4.10 -16.28
N GLY A 284 4.80 -4.03 -17.17
CA GLY A 284 6.05 -4.76 -17.09
C GLY A 284 6.01 -6.26 -17.42
N ASP A 285 4.89 -6.99 -17.37
CA ASP A 285 4.89 -8.44 -17.66
C ASP A 285 4.85 -8.76 -19.18
N GLY A 286 4.08 -7.99 -19.94
CA GLY A 286 4.14 -7.97 -21.41
C GLY A 286 3.64 -9.21 -22.18
N GLN A 287 2.80 -8.94 -23.18
CA GLN A 287 2.31 -9.81 -24.28
C GLN A 287 1.28 -10.91 -23.96
N TYR A 288 1.08 -11.28 -22.70
CA TYR A 288 0.04 -12.24 -22.34
C TYR A 288 -1.06 -11.53 -21.56
N PRO A 289 -2.14 -11.08 -22.22
CA PRO A 289 -3.24 -10.49 -21.50
C PRO A 289 -3.92 -11.55 -20.63
N TYR A 290 -4.28 -11.11 -19.44
CA TYR A 290 -5.12 -11.80 -18.51
C TYR A 290 -6.57 -11.57 -18.89
N HIS A 291 -7.39 -12.60 -18.72
CA HIS A 291 -8.83 -12.52 -18.95
C HIS A 291 -9.54 -12.73 -17.64
N VAL A 292 -10.45 -11.81 -17.33
CA VAL A 292 -11.20 -11.82 -16.08
C VAL A 292 -12.67 -11.52 -16.35
N SER A 293 -13.53 -12.21 -15.61
CA SER A 293 -14.97 -12.04 -15.63
C SER A 293 -15.42 -11.65 -14.22
N TRP A 294 -16.03 -10.47 -14.10
CA TRP A 294 -16.57 -9.97 -12.84
C TRP A 294 -18.08 -9.84 -12.88
N GLN A 295 -18.73 -10.48 -11.90
CA GLN A 295 -20.09 -10.13 -11.54
C GLN A 295 -20.07 -8.78 -10.83
N TRP A 296 -21.10 -7.97 -11.07
CA TRP A 296 -21.18 -6.66 -10.48
C TRP A 296 -22.59 -6.32 -9.98
N GLN A 297 -22.64 -5.47 -8.96
CA GLN A 297 -23.88 -4.87 -8.46
C GLN A 297 -23.63 -3.42 -8.06
N LEU A 298 -24.53 -2.52 -8.46
CA LEU A 298 -24.51 -1.13 -8.00
C LEU A 298 -25.40 -0.99 -6.75
N GLU A 299 -24.83 -0.57 -5.62
CA GLU A 299 -25.56 -0.25 -4.40
C GLU A 299 -25.74 1.28 -4.27
N ASP A 300 -27.00 1.71 -4.13
CA ASP A 300 -27.42 3.10 -3.91
C ASP A 300 -26.79 4.16 -4.84
N SER A 301 -26.38 3.76 -6.05
CA SER A 301 -25.77 4.59 -7.09
C SER A 301 -24.42 5.22 -6.74
N GLN A 302 -23.76 4.76 -5.67
CA GLN A 302 -22.46 5.28 -5.21
C GLN A 302 -21.42 4.20 -4.97
N CYS A 303 -21.85 2.93 -4.87
CA CYS A 303 -20.95 1.82 -4.61
C CYS A 303 -21.05 0.76 -5.71
N LEU A 304 -19.89 0.29 -6.18
CA LEU A 304 -19.76 -0.80 -7.14
C LEU A 304 -19.21 -2.04 -6.41
N TYR A 305 -20.04 -3.07 -6.31
CA TYR A 305 -19.63 -4.35 -5.76
C TYR A 305 -19.16 -5.27 -6.87
N LEU A 306 -17.95 -5.83 -6.77
CA LEU A 306 -17.36 -6.76 -7.74
C LEU A 306 -17.09 -8.11 -7.08
N VAL A 307 -17.47 -9.18 -7.80
CA VAL A 307 -17.26 -10.58 -7.42
C VAL A 307 -16.58 -11.31 -8.57
N GLU A 308 -15.44 -11.95 -8.30
CA GLU A 308 -14.74 -12.80 -9.27
C GLU A 308 -15.09 -14.28 -9.04
N GLU A 309 -15.31 -15.03 -10.12
CA GLU A 309 -15.52 -16.48 -10.06
C GLU A 309 -14.22 -17.29 -10.30
N ASP A 310 -13.15 -16.69 -10.84
CA ASP A 310 -11.92 -17.39 -11.25
C ASP A 310 -10.60 -16.72 -10.78
N GLU A 311 -9.69 -17.56 -10.29
CA GLU A 311 -8.74 -17.32 -9.20
C GLU A 311 -7.44 -16.51 -9.49
N TYR A 312 -7.32 -15.52 -10.40
CA TYR A 312 -5.99 -14.93 -10.67
C TYR A 312 -5.78 -13.45 -10.33
N ILE A 313 -6.64 -12.53 -10.78
CA ILE A 313 -6.43 -11.10 -10.49
C ILE A 313 -6.84 -10.81 -9.04
N LEU A 314 -7.92 -11.39 -8.52
CA LEU A 314 -8.32 -11.18 -7.12
C LEU A 314 -7.68 -12.13 -6.12
N GLN A 315 -6.92 -13.17 -6.51
CA GLN A 315 -6.12 -13.96 -5.55
C GLN A 315 -5.12 -13.09 -4.76
N ARG A 316 -4.67 -11.97 -5.35
CA ARG A 316 -3.86 -10.95 -4.66
C ARG A 316 -4.70 -9.88 -3.98
N MET A 317 -5.94 -9.68 -4.41
CA MET A 317 -6.82 -8.66 -3.83
C MET A 317 -7.56 -9.18 -2.59
N ASN A 318 -7.87 -10.48 -2.45
CA ASN A 318 -8.55 -11.15 -1.30
C ASN A 318 -10.10 -11.01 -1.15
N GLY A 319 -10.91 -11.49 -2.11
CA GLY A 319 -12.38 -11.60 -1.99
C GLY A 319 -13.22 -10.54 -2.73
N ASP A 320 -14.50 -10.39 -2.34
CA ASP A 320 -15.46 -9.46 -2.94
C ASP A 320 -15.15 -8.00 -2.56
N TYR A 321 -15.07 -7.09 -3.54
CA TYR A 321 -14.77 -5.68 -3.28
C TYR A 321 -16.00 -4.80 -3.37
N LEU A 322 -16.11 -3.86 -2.43
CA LEU A 322 -17.03 -2.75 -2.52
C LEU A 322 -16.23 -1.48 -2.82
N PHE A 323 -16.24 -1.06 -4.08
CA PHE A 323 -15.66 0.21 -4.51
C PHE A 323 -16.66 1.35 -4.29
N PHE A 324 -16.13 2.53 -3.99
CA PHE A 324 -16.89 3.77 -3.93
C PHE A 324 -16.52 4.63 -5.13
N ARG A 325 -17.47 5.42 -5.63
CA ARG A 325 -17.17 6.36 -6.70
C ARG A 325 -16.17 7.39 -6.19
N ALA A 326 -15.04 7.56 -6.86
CA ALA A 326 -14.06 8.56 -6.46
C ALA A 326 -14.69 9.96 -6.60
N GLU A 327 -14.51 10.83 -5.60
CA GLU A 327 -14.86 12.24 -5.76
C GLU A 327 -13.91 12.87 -6.81
N GLU A 328 -14.44 13.77 -7.66
CA GLU A 328 -13.62 14.43 -8.70
C GLU A 328 -12.39 15.09 -8.07
N ASN A 329 -11.18 14.64 -8.45
CA ASN A 329 -9.88 15.13 -8.01
C ASN A 329 -9.43 14.73 -6.59
N GLU A 330 -9.94 13.66 -5.98
CA GLU A 330 -9.20 13.06 -4.86
C GLU A 330 -7.93 12.40 -5.41
N PRO A 331 -6.73 12.91 -5.07
CA PRO A 331 -5.49 12.25 -5.47
C PRO A 331 -5.46 10.86 -4.85
N LEU A 332 -4.64 9.98 -5.43
CA LEU A 332 -4.29 8.75 -4.76
C LEU A 332 -3.65 9.19 -3.43
N PRO A 333 -4.05 8.69 -2.25
CA PRO A 333 -3.35 8.98 -0.99
C PRO A 333 -1.99 8.26 -0.92
N MET A 334 -1.35 8.08 -2.08
CA MET A 334 -0.01 7.61 -2.28
C MET A 334 0.90 8.82 -2.24
N THR A 335 1.19 9.29 -1.04
CA THR A 335 2.31 10.20 -0.85
C THR A 335 3.60 9.41 -1.00
N GLN A 336 4.69 10.11 -1.29
CA GLN A 336 6.04 9.54 -1.26
C GLN A 336 6.29 8.72 0.03
N ASP A 337 5.80 9.23 1.16
CA ASP A 337 5.92 8.65 2.50
C ASP A 337 5.13 7.33 2.69
N THR A 338 4.01 7.15 1.97
CA THR A 338 3.21 5.91 2.03
C THR A 338 3.58 4.90 0.94
N ALA A 339 4.24 5.36 -0.13
CA ALA A 339 4.54 4.55 -1.30
C ALA A 339 5.93 3.87 -1.28
N MET A 340 6.90 4.44 -0.56
CA MET A 340 8.28 3.95 -0.52
C MET A 340 8.41 2.60 0.20
N GLY A 341 9.11 1.65 -0.44
CA GLY A 341 9.52 0.41 0.20
C GLY A 341 10.78 0.59 1.04
N TYR A 342 10.66 0.63 2.36
CA TYR A 342 11.82 0.51 3.26
C TYR A 342 12.22 -0.96 3.51
N VAL A 343 11.31 -1.87 3.17
CA VAL A 343 11.43 -3.31 3.39
C VAL A 343 11.19 -4.09 2.09
N TRP A 344 11.66 -5.32 2.06
CA TRP A 344 11.29 -6.35 1.09
C TRP A 344 10.71 -7.55 1.83
N ASN A 345 9.98 -8.41 1.12
CA ASN A 345 9.36 -9.58 1.72
C ASN A 345 10.33 -10.77 1.75
N GLU A 346 10.81 -11.13 2.94
CA GLU A 346 11.57 -12.37 3.15
C GLU A 346 10.68 -13.60 2.90
N TYR A 347 9.41 -13.51 3.28
CA TYR A 347 8.34 -14.42 2.89
C TYR A 347 7.25 -13.64 2.17
N ASP A 348 6.85 -14.13 0.99
CA ASP A 348 5.68 -13.67 0.24
C ASP A 348 4.97 -14.90 -0.33
N GLN A 349 4.17 -15.56 0.52
CA GLN A 349 3.44 -16.77 0.16
C GLN A 349 1.99 -16.66 0.59
N SER A 350 1.06 -16.89 -0.33
CA SER A 350 -0.37 -16.99 -0.03
C SER A 350 -1.00 -18.21 -0.71
N GLY A 351 -2.19 -18.59 -0.27
CA GLY A 351 -3.01 -19.59 -0.94
C GLY A 351 -4.16 -20.13 -0.11
N ALA A 352 -4.81 -21.15 -0.66
CA ALA A 352 -5.84 -21.92 0.03
C ALA A 352 -5.28 -23.27 0.50
N TYR A 353 -5.79 -23.74 1.64
CA TYR A 353 -5.38 -24.98 2.26
C TYR A 353 -6.58 -25.68 2.91
N THR A 354 -6.69 -27.00 2.75
CA THR A 354 -7.72 -27.81 3.41
C THR A 354 -7.08 -28.78 4.40
N ASP A 355 -7.50 -28.73 5.67
CA ASP A 355 -7.00 -29.62 6.70
C ASP A 355 -7.58 -31.05 6.63
N GLN A 356 -7.10 -31.93 7.52
CA GLN A 356 -7.60 -33.30 7.68
C GLN A 356 -9.09 -33.43 8.03
N TYR A 357 -9.73 -32.34 8.48
CA TYR A 357 -11.16 -32.30 8.83
C TYR A 357 -12.03 -31.78 7.68
N GLY A 358 -11.42 -31.32 6.58
CA GLY A 358 -12.12 -30.70 5.46
C GLY A 358 -12.44 -29.22 5.70
N THR A 359 -11.78 -28.58 6.67
CA THR A 359 -11.87 -27.14 6.88
C THR A 359 -10.94 -26.44 5.90
N GLU A 360 -11.48 -25.46 5.18
CA GLU A 360 -10.73 -24.64 4.23
C GLU A 360 -10.24 -23.37 4.91
N TYR A 361 -8.98 -23.05 4.67
CA TYR A 361 -8.28 -21.88 5.18
C TYR A 361 -7.67 -21.11 4.03
N PHE A 362 -7.77 -19.79 4.10
CA PHE A 362 -6.93 -18.90 3.31
C PHE A 362 -5.80 -18.43 4.23
N TYR A 363 -4.57 -18.50 3.73
CA TYR A 363 -3.39 -18.08 4.45
C TYR A 363 -2.57 -17.12 3.59
N TYR A 364 -1.89 -16.18 4.25
CA TYR A 364 -0.88 -15.35 3.63
C TYR A 364 0.21 -14.99 4.64
N TYR A 365 1.45 -15.20 4.23
CA TYR A 365 2.66 -14.92 4.99
C TYR A 365 3.49 -13.89 4.23
N ARG A 366 3.38 -12.65 4.70
CA ARG A 366 4.15 -11.49 4.26
C ARG A 366 5.04 -11.06 5.42
N LEU A 367 6.31 -11.47 5.36
CA LEU A 367 7.27 -11.12 6.40
C LEU A 367 8.22 -10.04 5.89
N PRO A 368 8.18 -8.83 6.45
CA PRO A 368 9.02 -7.73 6.02
C PRO A 368 10.46 -7.89 6.51
N GLN A 369 11.39 -7.38 5.71
CA GLN A 369 12.79 -7.24 6.07
C GLN A 369 13.32 -5.94 5.49
N PHE A 370 13.93 -5.08 6.30
CA PHE A 370 14.62 -3.88 5.80
C PHE A 370 15.74 -4.26 4.82
N PHE A 371 15.98 -3.43 3.80
CA PHE A 371 17.00 -3.64 2.77
C PHE A 371 18.47 -3.67 3.28
N GLU A 372 18.68 -3.44 4.57
CA GLU A 372 19.96 -3.40 5.29
C GLU A 372 21.01 -2.42 4.74
N ASP A 373 21.15 -1.28 5.43
CA ASP A 373 22.41 -0.50 5.43
C ASP A 373 22.66 0.22 6.77
N ASN A 374 22.72 -0.54 7.88
CA ASN A 374 23.41 -0.24 9.15
C ASN A 374 23.14 -1.35 10.20
N ASP A 375 23.79 -1.27 11.37
CA ASP A 375 23.67 -2.25 12.45
C ASP A 375 22.27 -2.31 13.08
N ASP A 376 21.58 -1.17 13.21
CA ASP A 376 20.28 -1.09 13.89
C ASP A 376 19.17 -1.80 13.08
N LEU A 377 19.13 -1.57 11.76
CA LEU A 377 18.19 -2.27 10.87
C LEU A 377 18.48 -3.78 10.80
N ARG A 378 19.76 -4.18 10.92
CA ARG A 378 20.14 -5.60 11.03
C ARG A 378 19.62 -6.25 12.30
N GLU A 379 19.68 -5.54 13.42
CA GLU A 379 19.14 -6.01 14.69
C GLU A 379 17.62 -6.15 14.62
N ILE A 380 16.90 -5.15 14.09
CA ILE A 380 15.46 -5.21 13.87
C ILE A 380 15.08 -6.42 12.98
N ASN A 381 15.77 -6.60 11.85
CA ASN A 381 15.56 -7.75 10.97
C ASN A 381 15.79 -9.09 11.70
N THR A 382 16.79 -9.14 12.58
CA THR A 382 17.08 -10.35 13.37
C THR A 382 15.94 -10.66 14.35
N GLU A 383 15.44 -9.65 15.06
CA GLU A 383 14.31 -9.81 15.98
C GLU A 383 13.04 -10.28 15.27
N ILE A 384 12.71 -9.67 14.13
CA ILE A 384 11.55 -10.06 13.31
C ILE A 384 11.68 -11.52 12.88
N ARG A 385 12.86 -11.93 12.38
CA ARG A 385 13.11 -13.31 11.96
C ARG A 385 13.01 -14.29 13.10
N GLU A 386 13.68 -14.02 14.22
CA GLU A 386 13.69 -14.90 15.39
C GLU A 386 12.27 -15.11 15.94
N LYS A 387 11.39 -14.12 15.79
CA LYS A 387 10.01 -14.19 16.24
C LYS A 387 9.08 -14.91 15.24
N TYR A 388 9.07 -14.51 13.98
CA TYR A 388 8.02 -14.95 13.04
C TYR A 388 8.43 -16.07 12.09
N VAL A 389 9.72 -16.24 11.76
CA VAL A 389 10.15 -17.33 10.88
C VAL A 389 9.79 -18.70 11.47
N PRO A 390 10.05 -18.99 12.77
CA PRO A 390 9.64 -20.27 13.35
C PRO A 390 8.13 -20.50 13.27
N ILE A 391 7.32 -19.45 13.49
CA ILE A 391 5.86 -19.53 13.39
C ILE A 391 5.46 -19.92 11.96
N ILE A 392 5.91 -19.18 10.95
CA ILE A 392 5.58 -19.43 9.54
C ILE A 392 6.05 -20.82 9.11
N GLU A 393 7.27 -21.24 9.47
CA GLU A 393 7.80 -22.54 9.10
C GLU A 393 7.05 -23.71 9.73
N ASP A 394 6.61 -23.57 10.99
CA ASP A 394 5.79 -24.55 11.69
C ASP A 394 4.41 -24.68 11.04
N GLU A 395 3.77 -23.58 10.67
CA GLU A 395 2.46 -23.60 9.99
C GLU A 395 2.57 -24.21 8.59
N LEU A 396 3.59 -23.85 7.81
CA LEU A 396 3.87 -24.50 6.52
C LEU A 396 4.17 -26.00 6.69
N ALA A 397 4.77 -26.41 7.80
CA ALA A 397 4.99 -27.82 8.12
C ALA A 397 3.70 -28.55 8.51
N ALA A 398 2.79 -27.89 9.24
CA ALA A 398 1.46 -28.40 9.57
C ALA A 398 0.62 -28.60 8.29
N MET A 399 0.65 -27.62 7.38
CA MET A 399 -0.02 -27.73 6.07
C MET A 399 0.47 -28.95 5.28
N ARG A 400 1.80 -29.17 5.21
CA ARG A 400 2.39 -30.35 4.55
C ARG A 400 1.95 -31.69 5.16
N GLN A 401 1.48 -31.68 6.40
CA GLN A 401 1.01 -32.85 7.15
C GLN A 401 -0.52 -32.98 7.16
N ASN A 402 -1.25 -32.10 6.48
CA ASN A 402 -2.71 -32.02 6.53
C ASN A 402 -3.26 -31.66 7.93
N GLU A 403 -2.51 -30.94 8.77
CA GLU A 403 -2.91 -30.52 10.12
C GLU A 403 -3.56 -29.12 10.16
N PHE A 404 -4.28 -28.81 11.23
CA PHE A 404 -4.84 -27.46 11.43
C PHE A 404 -3.72 -26.44 11.65
N ILE A 405 -3.92 -25.21 11.20
CA ILE A 405 -2.98 -24.09 11.34
C ILE A 405 -3.47 -23.08 12.38
N THR A 406 -2.54 -22.51 13.16
CA THR A 406 -2.86 -21.63 14.30
C THR A 406 -2.45 -20.17 14.13
N ALA A 407 -1.54 -19.87 13.22
CA ALA A 407 -1.25 -18.53 12.72
C ALA A 407 -1.54 -18.54 11.23
N GLN A 408 -2.76 -18.13 10.85
CA GLN A 408 -3.20 -18.20 9.46
C GLN A 408 -2.48 -17.16 8.62
N ASN A 409 -2.27 -15.98 9.20
CA ASN A 409 -1.75 -14.85 8.48
C ASN A 409 -0.63 -14.17 9.27
N VAL A 410 0.38 -13.70 8.55
CA VAL A 410 1.41 -12.77 9.02
C VAL A 410 1.47 -11.67 7.97
N ASP A 411 1.30 -10.43 8.39
CA ASP A 411 1.32 -9.27 7.50
C ASP A 411 1.88 -8.06 8.22
N TYR A 412 2.19 -7.02 7.45
CA TYR A 412 2.76 -5.80 7.99
C TYR A 412 2.22 -4.54 7.35
N SER A 413 2.46 -3.43 8.03
CA SER A 413 2.23 -2.10 7.52
C SER A 413 3.44 -1.23 7.86
N LEU A 414 3.88 -0.44 6.90
CA LEU A 414 4.83 0.63 7.13
C LEU A 414 4.07 1.94 7.22
N MET A 415 4.32 2.69 8.29
CA MET A 415 3.73 4.00 8.52
C MET A 415 4.84 4.98 8.82
N GLU A 416 4.90 6.08 8.07
CA GLU A 416 5.85 7.15 8.28
C GLU A 416 5.15 8.34 8.94
N ASN A 417 5.75 8.88 10.00
CA ASN A 417 5.32 10.11 10.63
C ASN A 417 6.52 11.03 10.83
N GLU A 418 6.56 12.13 10.09
CA GLU A 418 7.76 12.95 9.94
C GLU A 418 8.96 12.07 9.55
N ASP A 419 10.00 11.97 10.38
CA ASP A 419 11.16 11.12 10.13
C ASP A 419 11.09 9.76 10.86
N ILE A 420 9.96 9.41 11.48
CA ILE A 420 9.82 8.17 12.24
C ILE A 420 9.06 7.16 11.41
N LEU A 421 9.76 6.12 10.99
CA LEU A 421 9.18 4.96 10.34
C LEU A 421 8.77 3.93 11.40
N THR A 422 7.49 3.55 11.37
CA THR A 422 6.93 2.48 12.20
C THR A 422 6.61 1.27 11.33
N LEU A 423 7.29 0.17 11.58
CA LEU A 423 6.97 -1.13 11.00
C LEU A 423 6.09 -1.90 11.98
N TYR A 424 4.82 -2.05 11.63
CA TYR A 424 3.84 -2.80 12.40
C TYR A 424 3.62 -4.17 11.77
N ILE A 425 3.74 -5.24 12.55
CA ILE A 425 3.45 -6.61 12.11
C ILE A 425 2.26 -7.13 12.90
N ARG A 426 1.30 -7.69 12.18
CA ARG A 426 0.17 -8.43 12.74
C ARG A 426 0.27 -9.87 12.32
N SER A 427 0.11 -10.78 13.28
CA SER A 427 -0.21 -12.17 12.98
C SER A 427 -1.55 -12.52 13.59
N PHE A 428 -2.41 -13.18 12.82
CA PHE A 428 -3.73 -13.52 13.31
C PHE A 428 -4.25 -14.84 12.75
N SER A 429 -5.12 -15.45 13.54
CA SER A 429 -6.00 -16.55 13.20
C SER A 429 -7.28 -16.45 14.04
N TRP A 430 -8.11 -17.48 14.00
CA TRP A 430 -9.26 -17.60 14.89
C TRP A 430 -8.90 -17.84 16.36
N GLU A 431 -7.70 -18.36 16.66
CA GLU A 431 -7.31 -18.78 18.00
C GLU A 431 -6.20 -17.93 18.61
N TRP A 432 -5.44 -17.22 17.78
CA TRP A 432 -4.27 -16.48 18.22
C TRP A 432 -4.10 -15.20 17.40
N GLU A 433 -3.77 -14.12 18.10
CA GLU A 433 -3.49 -12.83 17.50
C GLU A 433 -2.33 -12.16 18.24
N ALA A 434 -1.38 -11.63 17.48
CA ALA A 434 -0.23 -10.89 17.97
C ALA A 434 -0.01 -9.64 17.12
N HIS A 435 0.39 -8.58 17.81
CA HIS A 435 0.65 -7.27 17.25
C HIS A 435 1.97 -6.76 17.79
N ASP A 436 2.86 -6.34 16.90
CA ASP A 436 4.19 -5.86 17.25
C ASP A 436 4.55 -4.65 16.40
N ALA A 437 5.36 -3.75 16.94
CA ALA A 437 5.85 -2.58 16.22
C ALA A 437 7.33 -2.33 16.47
N TRP A 438 8.04 -1.97 15.41
CA TRP A 438 9.42 -1.51 15.43
C TRP A 438 9.48 -0.08 14.91
N TYR A 439 10.40 0.71 15.46
CA TYR A 439 10.50 2.14 15.18
C TYR A 439 11.91 2.49 14.72
N TYR A 440 12.01 3.31 13.68
CA TYR A 440 13.27 3.74 13.11
C TYR A 440 13.25 5.24 12.80
N ASP A 441 14.26 5.99 13.23
CA ASP A 441 14.40 7.41 12.93
C ASP A 441 15.28 7.59 11.68
N LEU A 442 14.64 7.99 10.58
CA LEU A 442 15.25 8.21 9.27
C LEU A 442 16.24 9.39 9.27
N ARG A 443 16.01 10.39 10.12
CA ARG A 443 16.88 11.59 10.22
C ARG A 443 18.18 11.28 10.93
N THR A 444 18.16 10.43 11.95
CA THR A 444 19.37 9.99 12.66
C THR A 444 19.95 8.67 12.14
N ASN A 445 19.22 7.97 11.26
CA ASN A 445 19.56 6.66 10.72
C ASN A 445 19.85 5.65 11.85
N SER A 446 18.94 5.58 12.82
CA SER A 446 19.08 4.73 14.01
C SER A 446 17.74 4.22 14.53
N ARG A 447 17.77 3.10 15.26
CA ARG A 447 16.61 2.58 16.00
C ARG A 447 16.09 3.60 17.01
N THR A 448 14.78 3.63 17.18
CA THR A 448 14.10 4.48 18.15
C THR A 448 12.95 3.70 18.82
N ASP A 449 12.03 4.40 19.48
CA ASP A 449 10.88 3.81 20.18
C ASP A 449 9.60 4.66 20.05
N SER A 450 8.50 4.13 20.57
CA SER A 450 7.20 4.80 20.61
C SER A 450 7.21 6.12 21.40
N ARG A 451 8.14 6.31 22.34
CA ARG A 451 8.23 7.57 23.11
C ARG A 451 8.84 8.70 22.29
N GLU A 452 9.79 8.40 21.42
CA GLU A 452 10.26 9.39 20.44
C GLU A 452 9.14 9.78 19.47
N LEU A 453 8.34 8.82 18.98
CA LEU A 453 7.15 9.13 18.17
C LEU A 453 6.21 10.12 18.88
N LEU A 454 5.83 9.84 20.13
CA LEU A 454 4.97 10.75 20.91
C LEU A 454 5.62 12.12 21.13
N ARG A 455 6.93 12.16 21.33
CA ARG A 455 7.69 13.41 21.48
C ARG A 455 7.65 14.26 20.22
N ARG A 456 7.75 13.66 19.03
CA ARG A 456 7.59 14.36 17.73
C ARG A 456 6.19 14.95 17.59
N LEU A 457 5.18 14.20 18.02
CA LEU A 457 3.78 14.65 18.06
C LEU A 457 3.48 15.68 19.16
N ASN A 458 4.46 16.03 20.01
CA ASN A 458 4.32 16.91 21.18
C ASN A 458 3.28 16.40 22.20
N ILE A 459 3.18 15.08 22.36
CA ILE A 459 2.28 14.41 23.30
C ILE A 459 3.07 14.01 24.55
N ASP A 460 2.55 14.34 25.73
CA ASP A 460 3.13 13.93 27.01
C ASP A 460 2.84 12.44 27.31
N GLU A 461 3.80 11.73 27.89
CA GLU A 461 3.68 10.28 28.18
C GLU A 461 2.56 9.96 29.19
N GLU A 462 2.32 10.81 30.20
CA GLU A 462 1.24 10.61 31.18
C GLU A 462 -0.11 10.92 30.54
N GLU A 463 -0.20 12.01 29.77
CA GLU A 463 -1.38 12.37 29.00
C GLU A 463 -1.79 11.27 28.00
N PHE A 464 -0.81 10.71 27.30
CA PHE A 464 -1.01 9.59 26.39
C PHE A 464 -1.62 8.37 27.09
N LEU A 465 -1.01 7.89 28.17
CA LEU A 465 -1.50 6.70 28.87
C LEU A 465 -2.91 6.90 29.44
N ASP A 466 -3.22 8.10 29.94
CA ASP A 466 -4.56 8.43 30.42
C ASP A 466 -5.59 8.45 29.28
N ALA A 467 -5.23 8.99 28.12
CA ALA A 467 -6.07 8.99 26.93
C ALA A 467 -6.31 7.56 26.39
N VAL A 468 -5.28 6.69 26.41
CA VAL A 468 -5.43 5.27 26.03
C VAL A 468 -6.33 4.53 27.01
N ARG A 469 -6.23 4.79 28.32
CA ARG A 469 -7.17 4.23 29.32
C ARG A 469 -8.60 4.65 29.04
N MET A 470 -8.83 5.92 28.69
CA MET A 470 -10.16 6.40 28.31
C MET A 470 -10.68 5.70 27.06
N ALA A 471 -9.88 5.58 26.00
CA ALA A 471 -10.28 4.89 24.78
C ALA A 471 -10.56 3.39 25.02
N ALA A 472 -9.74 2.73 25.85
CA ALA A 472 -9.94 1.34 26.24
C ALA A 472 -11.21 1.14 27.07
N GLU A 473 -11.52 2.06 28.00
CA GLU A 473 -12.77 2.04 28.76
C GLU A 473 -13.97 2.14 27.82
N VAL A 474 -13.94 3.08 26.88
CA VAL A 474 -15.00 3.27 25.87
C VAL A 474 -15.18 1.98 25.06
N CYS A 475 -14.10 1.43 24.50
CA CYS A 475 -14.15 0.19 23.71
C CYS A 475 -14.75 -0.98 24.52
N PHE A 476 -14.33 -1.14 25.78
CA PHE A 476 -14.86 -2.17 26.67
C PHE A 476 -16.36 -1.98 26.96
N VAL A 477 -16.76 -0.75 27.28
CA VAL A 477 -18.16 -0.40 27.58
C VAL A 477 -19.04 -0.52 26.34
N GLU A 478 -18.56 -0.21 25.15
CA GLU A 478 -19.31 -0.42 23.91
C GLU A 478 -19.52 -1.91 23.63
N THR A 479 -18.47 -2.71 23.84
CA THR A 479 -18.51 -4.16 23.61
C THR A 479 -19.44 -4.87 24.59
N PHE A 480 -19.43 -4.48 25.87
CA PHE A 480 -20.08 -5.25 26.94
C PHE A 480 -21.09 -4.47 27.77
N GLY A 481 -21.26 -3.16 27.55
CA GLY A 481 -22.12 -2.29 28.36
C GLY A 481 -23.60 -2.61 28.25
N ALA A 482 -24.02 -3.34 27.22
CA ALA A 482 -25.40 -3.82 27.07
C ALA A 482 -25.80 -4.91 28.08
N LEU A 483 -24.83 -5.51 28.78
CA LEU A 483 -25.08 -6.52 29.81
C LEU A 483 -25.86 -5.92 31.00
N SER A 484 -26.84 -6.66 31.50
CA SER A 484 -27.55 -6.32 32.74
C SER A 484 -26.65 -6.48 33.96
N GLU A 485 -27.02 -5.86 35.09
CA GLU A 485 -26.22 -5.96 36.33
C GLU A 485 -26.01 -7.40 36.79
N GLU A 486 -27.02 -8.28 36.65
CA GLU A 486 -26.90 -9.70 36.99
C GLU A 486 -25.91 -10.43 36.08
N GLU A 487 -25.86 -10.07 34.79
CA GLU A 487 -24.89 -10.63 33.83
C GLU A 487 -23.49 -10.09 34.09
N ARG A 488 -23.35 -8.80 34.40
CA ARG A 488 -22.06 -8.18 34.75
C ARG A 488 -21.42 -8.85 35.95
N ASP A 489 -22.19 -9.07 37.01
CA ASP A 489 -21.74 -9.80 38.21
C ASP A 489 -21.39 -11.26 37.89
N ALA A 490 -22.18 -11.93 37.05
CA ALA A 490 -21.98 -13.34 36.72
C ALA A 490 -20.75 -13.58 35.83
N TYR A 491 -20.41 -12.63 34.96
CA TYR A 491 -19.31 -12.76 33.99
C TYR A 491 -18.02 -12.05 34.41
N GLY A 492 -18.01 -11.37 35.56
CA GLY A 492 -16.81 -10.68 36.06
C GLY A 492 -16.50 -9.38 35.32
N TYR A 493 -17.53 -8.68 34.83
CA TYR A 493 -17.39 -7.44 34.05
C TYR A 493 -16.43 -6.44 34.69
N TYR A 494 -16.57 -6.20 35.99
CA TYR A 494 -15.75 -5.22 36.70
C TYR A 494 -14.29 -5.65 36.85
N ASP A 495 -14.02 -6.95 36.98
CA ASP A 495 -12.65 -7.47 37.06
C ASP A 495 -11.95 -7.32 35.70
N PHE A 496 -12.65 -7.62 34.60
CA PHE A 496 -12.10 -7.40 33.25
C PHE A 496 -11.92 -5.93 32.91
N LEU A 497 -12.84 -5.05 33.35
CA LEU A 497 -12.66 -3.61 33.19
C LEU A 497 -11.47 -3.10 34.01
N GLU A 498 -11.31 -3.53 35.26
CA GLU A 498 -10.16 -3.17 36.09
C GLU A 498 -8.84 -3.62 35.45
N TRP A 499 -8.79 -4.85 34.92
CA TRP A 499 -7.62 -5.33 34.21
C TRP A 499 -7.36 -4.55 32.91
N THR A 500 -8.40 -4.25 32.12
CA THR A 500 -8.30 -3.45 30.87
C THR A 500 -7.65 -2.09 31.12
N LEU A 501 -7.92 -1.47 32.28
CA LEU A 501 -7.39 -0.15 32.63
C LEU A 501 -6.06 -0.19 33.40
N SER A 502 -5.51 -1.40 33.64
CA SER A 502 -4.31 -1.59 34.42
C SER A 502 -3.03 -1.25 33.63
N ASP A 503 -1.94 -1.01 34.34
CA ASP A 503 -0.61 -0.80 33.74
C ASP A 503 -0.06 -2.08 33.05
N GLU A 504 -0.63 -3.24 33.35
CA GLU A 504 -0.31 -4.50 32.66
C GLU A 504 -0.90 -4.53 31.24
N ALA A 505 -2.14 -4.03 31.08
CA ALA A 505 -2.81 -3.99 29.79
C ALA A 505 -2.40 -2.75 28.97
N ILE A 506 -2.14 -1.62 29.64
CA ILE A 506 -1.86 -0.32 29.00
C ILE A 506 -0.48 0.18 29.41
N ASN A 507 0.46 0.08 28.48
CA ASN A 507 1.84 0.53 28.62
C ASN A 507 2.47 0.78 27.22
N PHE A 508 3.73 1.17 27.20
CA PHE A 508 4.46 1.50 25.97
C PHE A 508 4.98 0.30 25.17
N ASP A 509 4.77 -0.93 25.66
CA ASP A 509 5.10 -2.14 24.91
C ASP A 509 3.99 -2.48 23.90
N LEU A 510 2.83 -1.80 23.98
CA LEU A 510 1.78 -1.87 22.96
C LEU A 510 2.28 -1.27 21.63
N PRO A 511 1.84 -1.80 20.48
CA PRO A 511 2.05 -1.17 19.19
C PRO A 511 1.34 0.18 19.11
N ILE A 512 2.10 1.23 18.82
CA ILE A 512 1.64 2.62 18.74
C ILE A 512 2.09 3.15 17.38
N PHE A 513 1.20 3.74 16.60
CA PHE A 513 1.54 4.28 15.29
C PHE A 513 0.59 5.39 14.89
N VAL A 514 0.97 6.18 13.88
CA VAL A 514 0.07 7.11 13.22
C VAL A 514 -0.47 6.40 11.99
N ASP A 515 -1.78 6.28 11.87
CA ASP A 515 -2.41 5.60 10.74
C ASP A 515 -2.34 6.44 9.45
N ALA A 516 -2.80 5.86 8.34
CA ALA A 516 -2.76 6.50 7.03
C ALA A 516 -3.57 7.81 6.93
N VAL A 517 -4.48 8.07 7.87
CA VAL A 517 -5.31 9.28 7.92
C VAL A 517 -4.69 10.34 8.86
N GLY A 518 -3.60 10.00 9.53
CA GLY A 518 -2.88 10.90 10.44
C GLY A 518 -3.31 10.80 11.90
N ASN A 519 -4.11 9.79 12.27
CA ASN A 519 -4.57 9.60 13.65
C ASN A 519 -3.59 8.75 14.44
N LEU A 520 -3.31 9.14 15.69
CA LEU A 520 -2.57 8.28 16.61
C LEU A 520 -3.44 7.08 17.01
N CYS A 521 -2.97 5.88 16.70
CA CYS A 521 -3.62 4.61 17.00
C CYS A 521 -2.74 3.76 17.93
N VAL A 522 -3.40 3.03 18.82
CA VAL A 522 -2.77 2.03 19.70
C VAL A 522 -3.51 0.72 19.52
N MET A 523 -2.78 -0.37 19.24
CA MET A 523 -3.37 -1.70 19.32
C MET A 523 -3.41 -2.11 20.79
N GLY A 524 -4.57 -1.90 21.43
CA GLY A 524 -4.79 -2.13 22.86
C GLY A 524 -5.35 -3.51 23.17
N ARG A 525 -5.05 -4.01 24.37
CA ARG A 525 -5.60 -5.27 24.90
C ARG A 525 -6.82 -4.99 25.75
N ILE A 526 -7.97 -5.53 25.35
CA ILE A 526 -9.25 -5.34 26.03
C ILE A 526 -9.67 -6.65 26.69
N GLY A 527 -9.98 -6.59 27.98
CA GLY A 527 -10.42 -7.75 28.74
C GLY A 527 -11.68 -8.36 28.11
N SER A 528 -11.71 -9.69 27.99
CA SER A 528 -12.80 -10.40 27.32
C SER A 528 -13.50 -11.37 28.26
N MET A 529 -14.82 -11.25 28.32
CA MET A 529 -15.68 -12.25 28.97
C MET A 529 -16.03 -13.41 28.03
N ALA A 530 -15.59 -13.36 26.77
CA ALA A 530 -15.93 -14.31 25.73
C ALA A 530 -14.72 -15.15 25.33
N GLY A 531 -14.62 -16.36 25.91
CA GLY A 531 -13.70 -17.43 25.49
C GLY A 531 -12.22 -17.14 25.78
N ALA A 532 -11.63 -16.22 25.02
CA ALA A 532 -10.32 -15.65 25.30
C ALA A 532 -10.42 -14.72 26.51
N SER A 533 -9.35 -14.59 27.30
CA SER A 533 -9.31 -13.67 28.43
C SER A 533 -9.20 -12.20 28.01
N GLU A 534 -8.83 -11.96 26.75
CA GLU A 534 -8.63 -10.64 26.14
C GLU A 534 -8.83 -10.72 24.62
N PHE A 535 -9.01 -9.57 23.98
CA PHE A 535 -8.91 -9.39 22.53
C PHE A 535 -8.16 -8.09 22.21
N TRP A 536 -7.63 -7.96 21.00
CA TRP A 536 -6.99 -6.74 20.54
C TRP A 536 -7.98 -5.81 19.85
N ALA A 537 -7.85 -4.50 20.09
CA ALA A 537 -8.66 -3.48 19.43
C ALA A 537 -7.82 -2.25 19.09
N PRO A 538 -8.07 -1.61 17.93
CA PRO A 538 -7.53 -0.28 17.67
C PRO A 538 -8.17 0.73 18.62
N LEU A 539 -7.34 1.52 19.29
CA LEU A 539 -7.73 2.59 20.20
C LEU A 539 -7.22 3.92 19.69
N TYR A 540 -8.10 4.91 19.66
CA TYR A 540 -7.81 6.27 19.18
C TYR A 540 -7.86 7.27 20.35
N PRO A 541 -6.75 7.45 21.09
CA PRO A 541 -6.72 8.23 22.33
C PRO A 541 -7.04 9.72 22.17
N PHE A 542 -6.80 10.30 21.00
CA PHE A 542 -6.93 11.75 20.76
C PHE A 542 -7.92 12.12 19.66
N ASP A 543 -8.65 11.13 19.13
CA ASP A 543 -9.66 11.43 18.12
C ASP A 543 -10.88 12.05 18.81
N ASP A 544 -11.28 13.24 18.36
CA ASP A 544 -12.49 13.91 18.83
C ASP A 544 -13.69 13.08 18.35
N PHE A 545 -14.14 12.12 19.17
CA PHE A 545 -15.29 11.25 18.91
C PHE A 545 -16.48 12.03 18.33
N SER A 546 -16.56 12.05 17.00
CA SER A 546 -17.64 12.62 16.21
C SER A 546 -17.79 11.83 14.91
N GLY A 547 -18.00 10.52 15.04
CA GLY A 547 -17.97 9.62 13.89
C GLY A 547 -18.92 8.43 13.89
N PHE A 548 -19.95 8.34 14.74
CA PHE A 548 -21.07 7.40 14.55
C PHE A 548 -22.37 7.86 15.26
N GLU A 549 -22.79 9.10 15.04
CA GLU A 549 -24.18 9.52 15.25
C GLU A 549 -24.68 10.18 13.95
N GLY A 550 -25.29 9.37 13.08
CA GLY A 550 -25.79 9.84 11.78
C GLY A 550 -26.76 8.90 11.06
N ALA A 551 -27.29 7.87 11.73
CA ALA A 551 -28.54 7.24 11.33
C ALA A 551 -29.60 7.62 12.38
N VAL A 552 -30.70 8.21 11.91
CA VAL A 552 -31.85 8.75 12.65
C VAL A 552 -31.74 10.24 13.05
N GLY A 553 -32.13 11.09 12.10
CA GLY A 553 -32.46 12.50 12.30
C GLY A 553 -33.02 13.15 11.06
#